data_AF-A0A0D1LTW2-F1
#
_entry.id   AF-A0A0D1LTW2-F1
#
_cell.length_a   1.000
_cell.length_b   1.000
_cell.length_c   1.000
_cell.angle_alpha   90.00
_cell.angle_beta   90.00
_cell.angle_gamma   90.00
#
_symmetry.space_group_name_H-M   'P 1'
#
loop_
_entity.id
_entity.type
_entity.pdbx_description
1 polymer ?
#
loop_
_entity_poly.entity_id
_entity_poly.type
_entity_poly.pdbx_seq_one_letter_code
_entity_poly.pdbx_strand_id
1 'polypeptide(L)'
;MRGLNEYITEEEAITLVFKSFPVLEAAYLVYQEGLEAMDKRSPELIHALISTYKPVGSAMDVTIGTFKRNLKGILESLRCPWSNGKIEGINRRLKQIARTAYGYQNLGNYMRRIRIQMKYGKF
;
A
#
# COMPACT_ATOMS: atom_id res chain seq x y z
N MET A 1 -15.81 -19.35 42.86
CA MET A 1 -15.93 -18.17 41.98
C MET A 1 -14.81 -18.27 40.95
N ARG A 2 -15.09 -18.83 39.76
CA ARG A 2 -14.14 -18.85 38.64
C ARG A 2 -14.30 -17.52 37.90
N GLY A 3 -13.20 -16.80 37.70
CA GLY A 3 -13.21 -15.42 37.20
C GLY A 3 -13.64 -15.34 35.74
N LEU A 4 -14.32 -14.24 35.40
CA LEU A 4 -14.76 -13.81 34.06
C LEU A 4 -13.67 -13.68 32.98
N ASN A 5 -12.46 -14.20 33.22
CA ASN A 5 -11.33 -14.21 32.28
C ASN A 5 -11.27 -15.52 31.46
N GLU A 6 -12.42 -16.08 31.11
CA GLU A 6 -12.49 -17.21 30.17
C GLU A 6 -12.21 -16.70 28.75
N TYR A 7 -10.96 -16.88 28.33
CA TYR A 7 -10.41 -16.88 26.97
C TYR A 7 -11.34 -16.42 25.83
N ILE A 8 -11.38 -15.11 25.61
CA ILE A 8 -11.92 -14.55 24.37
C ILE A 8 -10.92 -14.89 23.25
N THR A 9 -11.39 -15.55 22.21
CA THR A 9 -10.59 -15.80 20.99
C THR A 9 -10.38 -14.49 20.20
N GLU A 10 -9.33 -14.41 19.37
CA GLU A 10 -9.08 -13.20 18.57
C GLU A 10 -10.29 -12.83 17.69
N GLU A 11 -11.01 -13.83 17.16
CA GLU A 11 -12.22 -13.65 16.37
C GLU A 11 -13.39 -13.06 17.18
N GLU A 12 -13.58 -13.54 18.41
CA GLU A 12 -14.63 -13.03 19.32
C GLU A 12 -14.31 -11.59 19.78
N ALA A 13 -13.03 -11.28 20.01
CA ALA A 13 -12.58 -9.94 20.36
C ALA A 13 -12.83 -8.95 19.22
N ILE A 14 -12.49 -9.33 17.99
CA ILE A 14 -12.73 -8.52 16.79
C ILE A 14 -14.23 -8.34 16.56
N THR A 15 -15.03 -9.40 16.73
CA THR A 15 -16.49 -9.35 16.61
C THR A 15 -17.11 -8.36 17.60
N LEU A 16 -16.62 -8.32 18.85
CA LEU A 16 -17.09 -7.38 19.87
C LEU A 16 -16.78 -5.92 19.49
N VAL A 17 -15.59 -5.68 18.94
CA VAL A 17 -15.17 -4.35 18.46
C VAL A 17 -16.04 -3.92 17.27
N PHE A 18 -16.23 -4.79 16.29
CA PHE A 18 -17.03 -4.48 15.09
C PHE A 18 -18.51 -4.22 15.39
N LYS A 19 -19.09 -4.94 16.36
CA LYS A 19 -20.44 -4.61 16.87
C LYS A 19 -20.56 -3.18 17.37
N SER A 20 -19.50 -2.64 17.97
CA SER A 20 -19.48 -1.28 18.51
C SER A 20 -19.13 -0.23 17.44
N PHE A 21 -18.46 -0.64 16.36
CA PHE A 21 -17.94 0.26 15.31
C PHE A 21 -18.24 -0.29 13.91
N PRO A 22 -19.49 -0.21 13.42
CA PRO A 22 -19.90 -0.78 12.13
C PRO A 22 -19.19 -0.15 10.92
N VAL A 23 -18.80 1.13 11.00
CA VAL A 23 -18.01 1.79 9.94
C VAL A 23 -16.60 1.19 9.85
N LEU A 24 -16.01 0.84 10.99
CA LEU A 24 -14.70 0.19 11.06
C LEU A 24 -14.77 -1.21 10.45
N GLU A 25 -15.81 -1.98 10.79
CA GLU A 25 -16.06 -3.30 10.21
C GLU A 25 -16.15 -3.24 8.68
N ALA A 26 -16.98 -2.33 8.14
CA ALA A 26 -17.14 -2.19 6.69
C ALA A 26 -15.83 -1.80 6.00
N ALA A 27 -15.06 -0.87 6.58
CA ALA A 27 -13.75 -0.49 6.05
C ALA A 27 -12.74 -1.64 6.12
N TYR A 28 -12.78 -2.44 7.19
CA TYR A 28 -11.90 -3.59 7.38
C TYR A 28 -12.19 -4.71 6.38
N LEU A 29 -13.46 -5.04 6.12
CA LEU A 29 -13.82 -6.07 5.14
C LEU A 29 -13.33 -5.70 3.74
N VAL A 30 -13.50 -4.43 3.34
CA VAL A 30 -12.99 -3.92 2.05
C VAL A 30 -11.47 -3.98 1.97
N TYR A 31 -10.78 -3.73 3.07
CA TYR A 31 -9.33 -3.90 3.15
C TYR A 31 -8.91 -5.36 2.96
N GLN A 32 -9.59 -6.31 3.62
CA GLN A 32 -9.31 -7.74 3.51
C GLN A 32 -9.57 -8.28 2.10
N GLU A 33 -10.71 -7.92 1.48
CA GLU A 33 -11.01 -8.27 0.09
C GLU A 33 -9.93 -7.72 -0.87
N GLY A 34 -9.43 -6.51 -0.60
CA GLY A 34 -8.34 -5.90 -1.36
C GLY A 34 -7.03 -6.68 -1.23
N LEU A 35 -6.65 -7.09 -0.01
CA LEU A 35 -5.46 -7.91 0.22
C LEU A 35 -5.56 -9.26 -0.49
N GLU A 36 -6.70 -9.93 -0.39
CA GLU A 36 -6.92 -11.22 -1.04
C GLU A 36 -6.82 -11.11 -2.56
N ALA A 37 -7.42 -10.08 -3.15
CA ALA A 37 -7.36 -9.84 -4.58
C ALA A 37 -5.92 -9.55 -5.07
N MET A 38 -5.12 -8.85 -4.27
CA MET A 38 -3.70 -8.60 -4.55
C MET A 38 -2.86 -9.89 -4.44
N ASP A 39 -3.09 -10.71 -3.41
CA ASP A 39 -2.37 -11.97 -3.18
C ASP A 39 -2.64 -12.98 -4.31
N LYS A 40 -3.92 -13.10 -4.70
CA LYS A 40 -4.36 -13.89 -5.87
C LYS A 40 -3.95 -13.28 -7.21
N ARG A 41 -3.42 -12.05 -7.20
CA ARG A 41 -3.10 -11.23 -8.37
C ARG A 41 -4.24 -11.17 -9.39
N SER A 42 -5.50 -11.09 -8.94
CA SER A 42 -6.69 -11.10 -9.80
C SER A 42 -7.17 -9.68 -10.11
N PRO A 43 -7.04 -9.21 -11.37
CA PRO A 43 -7.60 -7.93 -11.79
C PRO A 43 -9.13 -7.89 -11.66
N GLU A 44 -9.79 -9.02 -11.83
CA GLU A 44 -11.25 -9.15 -11.77
C GLU A 44 -11.77 -8.86 -10.37
N LEU A 45 -11.14 -9.44 -9.34
CA LEU A 45 -11.52 -9.22 -7.94
C LEU A 45 -11.31 -7.76 -7.53
N ILE A 46 -10.17 -7.14 -7.90
CA ILE A 46 -9.93 -5.72 -7.62
C ILE A 46 -10.93 -4.82 -8.35
N HIS A 47 -11.21 -5.12 -9.62
CA HIS A 47 -12.19 -4.36 -10.38
C HIS A 47 -13.58 -4.45 -9.74
N ALA A 48 -14.01 -5.66 -9.37
CA ALA A 48 -15.27 -5.90 -8.68
C ALA A 48 -15.35 -5.07 -7.38
N LEU A 49 -14.38 -5.24 -6.48
CA LEU A 49 -14.27 -4.52 -5.20
C LEU A 49 -14.42 -3.01 -5.38
N ILE A 50 -13.66 -2.42 -6.31
CA ILE A 50 -13.68 -0.97 -6.55
C ILE A 50 -15.03 -0.52 -7.13
N SER A 51 -15.62 -1.32 -8.02
CA SER A 51 -16.87 -0.98 -8.72
C SER A 51 -18.11 -1.09 -7.83
N THR A 52 -18.15 -2.08 -6.93
CA THR A 52 -19.30 -2.35 -6.05
C THR A 52 -19.24 -1.56 -4.74
N TYR A 53 -18.07 -1.03 -4.37
CA TYR A 53 -17.88 -0.27 -3.16
C TYR A 53 -18.82 0.94 -3.03
N LYS A 54 -19.48 1.02 -1.88
CA LYS A 54 -20.32 2.15 -1.47
C LYS A 54 -19.62 2.94 -0.35
N PRO A 55 -19.59 4.29 -0.42
CA PRO A 55 -18.99 5.10 0.63
C PRO A 55 -19.64 4.84 2.00
N VAL A 56 -18.81 4.73 3.02
CA VAL A 56 -19.24 4.46 4.41
C VAL A 56 -18.86 5.57 5.39
N GLY A 57 -18.31 6.69 4.89
CA GLY A 57 -17.87 7.81 5.71
C GLY A 57 -16.54 7.56 6.41
N SER A 58 -15.67 6.74 5.81
CA SER A 58 -14.35 6.41 6.36
C SER A 58 -13.23 6.85 5.42
N ALA A 59 -11.98 6.78 5.89
CA ALA A 59 -10.81 7.00 5.03
C ALA A 59 -10.76 6.06 3.82
N MET A 60 -11.46 4.91 3.88
CA MET A 60 -11.58 3.99 2.75
C MET A 60 -12.26 4.63 1.54
N ASP A 61 -13.17 5.58 1.73
CA ASP A 61 -13.85 6.29 0.65
C ASP A 61 -12.83 7.02 -0.25
N VAL A 62 -11.84 7.66 0.37
CA VAL A 62 -10.76 8.38 -0.31
C VAL A 62 -9.81 7.41 -1.01
N THR A 63 -9.49 6.29 -0.35
CA THR A 63 -8.65 5.23 -0.91
C THR A 63 -9.28 4.64 -2.16
N ILE A 64 -10.55 4.22 -2.10
CA ILE A 64 -11.27 3.68 -3.25
C ILE A 64 -11.44 4.74 -4.34
N GLY A 65 -11.71 6.00 -3.99
CA GLY A 65 -11.72 7.09 -4.95
C GLY A 65 -10.39 7.25 -5.69
N THR A 66 -9.27 7.05 -4.99
CA THR A 66 -7.93 7.08 -5.59
C THR A 66 -7.67 5.87 -6.47
N PHE A 67 -8.15 4.68 -6.08
CA PHE A 67 -8.06 3.49 -6.90
C PHE A 67 -8.89 3.60 -8.17
N LYS A 68 -10.11 4.17 -8.11
CA LYS A 68 -10.94 4.45 -9.29
C LYS A 68 -10.18 5.32 -10.31
N ARG A 69 -9.51 6.38 -9.86
CA ARG A 69 -8.71 7.26 -10.74
C ARG A 69 -7.51 6.56 -11.37
N ASN A 70 -6.94 5.56 -10.70
CA ASN A 70 -5.73 4.85 -11.14
C ASN A 70 -5.98 3.41 -11.58
N LEU A 71 -7.24 3.03 -11.82
CA LEU A 71 -7.68 1.65 -12.00
C LEU A 71 -6.88 0.93 -13.09
N LYS A 72 -6.69 1.56 -14.25
CA LYS A 72 -5.91 0.99 -15.36
C LYS A 72 -4.49 0.59 -14.92
N GLY A 73 -3.80 1.45 -14.17
CA GLY A 73 -2.45 1.16 -13.68
C GLY A 73 -2.43 0.02 -12.68
N ILE A 74 -3.44 -0.06 -11.80
CA ILE A 74 -3.58 -1.14 -10.82
C ILE A 74 -3.80 -2.48 -11.53
N LEU A 75 -4.72 -2.55 -12.49
CA LEU A 75 -5.00 -3.79 -13.23
C LEU A 75 -3.77 -4.29 -14.00
N GLU A 76 -3.03 -3.38 -14.64
CA GLU A 76 -1.79 -3.77 -15.31
C GLU A 76 -0.68 -4.16 -14.33
N SER A 77 -0.64 -3.57 -13.13
CA SER A 77 0.34 -3.96 -12.11
C SER A 77 0.12 -5.39 -11.59
N LEU A 78 -1.14 -5.86 -11.56
CA LEU A 78 -1.48 -7.22 -11.17
C LEU A 78 -1.06 -8.23 -12.24
N ARG A 79 -1.23 -7.87 -13.52
CA ARG A 79 -0.81 -8.69 -14.68
C ARG A 79 0.70 -8.72 -14.87
N CYS A 80 1.38 -7.68 -14.41
CA CYS A 80 2.82 -7.54 -14.51
C CYS A 80 3.54 -8.62 -13.68
N PRO A 81 4.42 -9.43 -14.29
CA PRO A 81 5.19 -10.44 -13.56
C PRO A 81 6.37 -9.83 -12.80
N TRP A 82 6.78 -8.60 -13.13
CA TRP A 82 7.96 -7.96 -12.54
C TRP A 82 7.64 -7.29 -11.21
N SER A 83 8.55 -7.44 -10.25
CA SER A 83 8.46 -6.72 -8.99
C SER A 83 8.96 -5.27 -9.14
N ASN A 84 8.45 -4.39 -8.27
CA ASN A 84 8.93 -3.01 -8.16
C ASN A 84 10.34 -2.90 -7.56
N GLY A 85 10.96 -4.01 -7.14
CA GLY A 85 12.22 -4.01 -6.39
C GLY A 85 13.37 -3.30 -7.10
N LYS A 86 13.47 -3.41 -8.44
CA LYS A 86 14.49 -2.66 -9.21
C LYS A 86 14.25 -1.15 -9.14
N ILE A 87 13.01 -0.72 -9.34
CA ILE A 87 12.62 0.70 -9.32
C ILE A 87 12.82 1.27 -7.90
N GLU A 88 12.40 0.53 -6.88
CA GLU A 88 12.57 0.90 -5.47
C GLU A 88 14.03 0.98 -5.07
N GLY A 89 14.87 0.05 -5.54
CA GLY A 89 16.32 0.08 -5.33
C GLY A 89 16.96 1.34 -5.89
N ILE A 90 16.58 1.72 -7.12
CA ILE A 90 17.03 2.98 -7.74
C ILE A 90 16.54 4.18 -6.94
N ASN A 91 15.26 4.21 -6.56
CA ASN A 91 14.67 5.30 -5.77
C ASN A 91 15.35 5.46 -4.42
N ARG A 92 15.65 4.36 -3.73
CA ARG A 92 16.37 4.38 -2.45
C ARG A 92 17.76 4.97 -2.61
N ARG A 93 18.47 4.61 -3.69
CA ARG A 93 19.80 5.13 -4.00
C ARG A 93 19.77 6.62 -4.30
N LEU A 94 18.83 7.08 -5.12
CA LEU A 94 18.62 8.51 -5.39
C LEU A 94 18.32 9.29 -4.11
N LYS A 95 17.45 8.75 -3.23
CA LYS A 95 17.16 9.36 -1.92
C LYS A 95 18.40 9.42 -1.02
N GLN A 96 19.27 8.40 -1.05
CA GLN A 96 20.52 8.40 -0.29
C GLN A 96 21.53 9.43 -0.83
N ILE A 97 21.62 9.58 -2.16
CA ILE A 97 22.43 10.61 -2.80
C ILE A 97 21.95 11.99 -2.35
N ALA A 98 20.64 12.25 -2.42
CA ALA A 98 20.05 13.49 -1.96
C ALA A 98 20.33 13.77 -0.48
N ARG A 99 20.18 12.77 0.41
CA ARG A 99 20.44 12.92 1.86
C ARG A 99 21.91 13.19 2.21
N THR A 100 22.85 12.71 1.40
CA THR A 100 24.30 12.89 1.63
C THR A 100 24.88 14.03 0.80
N ALA A 101 24.03 14.79 0.12
CA ALA A 101 24.37 15.91 -0.75
C ALA A 101 24.21 17.26 -0.04
N TYR A 102 24.79 17.39 1.16
CA TYR A 102 24.91 18.69 1.82
C TYR A 102 25.69 19.66 0.92
N GLY A 103 25.05 20.77 0.51
CA GLY A 103 25.71 21.88 -0.20
C GLY A 103 25.53 21.99 -1.71
N TYR A 104 24.70 21.16 -2.36
CA TYR A 104 24.52 21.25 -3.82
C TYR A 104 23.30 22.11 -4.22
N GLN A 105 23.43 23.44 -4.12
CA GLN A 105 22.46 24.37 -4.73
C GLN A 105 22.51 24.33 -6.28
N ASN A 106 23.52 23.70 -6.86
CA ASN A 106 23.67 23.53 -8.30
C ASN A 106 23.20 22.12 -8.76
N LEU A 107 22.10 22.10 -9.53
CA LEU A 107 21.52 20.88 -10.14
C LEU A 107 22.53 20.09 -10.98
N GLY A 108 23.44 20.76 -11.67
CA GLY A 108 24.47 20.12 -12.50
C GLY A 108 25.40 19.23 -11.68
N ASN A 109 25.79 19.68 -10.49
CA ASN A 109 26.61 18.89 -9.57
C ASN A 109 25.85 17.70 -8.98
N TYR A 110 24.56 17.89 -8.67
CA TYR A 110 23.68 16.81 -8.23
C TYR A 110 23.54 15.71 -9.30
N MET A 111 23.25 16.10 -10.54
CA MET A 111 23.15 15.18 -11.68
C MET A 111 24.47 14.46 -11.97
N ARG A 112 25.62 15.14 -11.82
CA ARG A 112 26.94 14.54 -12.00
C ARG A 112 27.22 13.48 -10.92
N ARG A 113 26.88 13.75 -9.65
CA ARG A 113 26.99 12.76 -8.57
C ARG A 113 26.07 11.55 -8.78
N ILE A 114 24.83 11.77 -9.23
CA ILE A 114 23.94 10.66 -9.62
C ILE A 114 24.59 9.80 -10.68
N ARG A 115 25.09 10.38 -11.78
CA ARG A 115 25.77 9.62 -12.85
C ARG A 115 26.96 8.82 -12.34
N ILE A 116 27.82 9.43 -11.51
CA ILE A 116 29.00 8.74 -10.95
C ILE A 116 28.57 7.57 -10.06
N GLN A 117 27.64 7.79 -9.14
CA GLN A 117 27.20 6.73 -8.24
C GLN A 117 26.45 5.62 -8.97
N MET A 118 25.57 5.95 -9.92
CA MET A 118 24.87 4.94 -10.71
C MET A 118 25.82 4.10 -11.58
N LYS A 119 26.92 4.69 -12.06
CA LYS A 119 27.91 4.01 -12.90
C LYS A 119 28.94 3.19 -12.11
N TYR A 120 29.36 3.67 -10.94
CA TYR A 120 30.52 3.12 -10.22
C TYR A 120 30.27 2.75 -8.76
N GLY A 121 29.16 3.17 -8.16
CA GLY A 121 28.91 2.86 -6.76
C GLY A 121 28.56 1.38 -6.61
N LYS A 122 29.24 0.69 -5.70
CA LYS A 122 28.95 -0.70 -5.33
C LYS A 122 27.65 -0.77 -4.50
N PHE A 123 27.00 -1.93 -4.60
CA PHE A 123 25.77 -2.28 -3.87
C PHE A 123 26.09 -2.63 -2.41
#